data_AF-A0A953SHR2-F1
#
_entry.id   AF-A0A953SHR2-F1
#
_cell.length_a   1.000
_cell.length_b   1.000
_cell.length_c   1.000
_cell.angle_alpha   90.00
_cell.angle_beta   90.00
_cell.angle_gamma   90.00
#
_symmetry.space_group_name_H-M   'P 1'
#
loop_
_entity.id
_entity.type
_entity.pdbx_description
1 polymer ?
#
loop_
_entity_poly.entity_id
_entity_poly.type
_entity_poly.pdbx_seq_one_letter_code
_entity_poly.pdbx_strand_id
1 'polypeptide(L)'
;EGYVFAGGPKAGKCSGGSLDAATNTVSGVVCSLGETGSVTVSATEGGSPIPARVTVVGFEPSPTHPNGQPPNFGLYADVNLEEKPYGIVDLLYLEPSGNLAPRGHHRLIGGNQFRLEPGEYEIYVTRGPEYSVYKQRVTVPPGGSVAVNAELQKVLDTSGFVAADFHLHGIKSADSAWSLESRVFNGLAEGMDILVSSDHDYVTDYGPVIEQLGVGHLMTSIIGDEITPLAFGHLGVFPLTHDPASTTGGAYDYTYVDTDDVLNPDKDRVQTMDEIIKGVDEKYPGTQVLQINHILDKATGNFAIAGLVTSAAFDDVEPLSSFADPVKFRMPANSNEAGGFQGPYPLGTSGAISMAFTGVELTIGAYADTLDHLMQTALPVYFN
;
A
#
# COMPACT_ATOMS: atom_id res chain seq x y z
N GLU A 1 13.22 -18.59 4.52
CA GLU A 1 13.91 -19.66 5.23
C GLU A 1 13.13 -20.98 5.21
N GLY A 2 13.70 -22.03 4.63
CA GLY A 2 13.36 -23.41 4.99
C GLY A 2 12.56 -24.23 3.96
N TYR A 3 13.25 -25.24 3.43
CA TYR A 3 12.78 -26.47 2.79
C TYR A 3 11.97 -26.36 1.49
N VAL A 4 12.63 -26.78 0.41
CA VAL A 4 11.96 -27.15 -0.84
C VAL A 4 10.97 -28.28 -0.55
N PHE A 5 9.75 -28.18 -1.07
CA PHE A 5 8.86 -29.33 -1.26
C PHE A 5 9.64 -30.37 -2.09
N ALA A 6 10.25 -31.33 -1.40
CA ALA A 6 11.00 -32.47 -1.93
C ALA A 6 11.75 -32.24 -3.27
N GLY A 7 12.93 -31.62 -3.22
CA GLY A 7 13.87 -31.67 -4.36
C GLY A 7 14.77 -30.45 -4.41
N GLY A 8 16.08 -30.64 -4.57
CA GLY A 8 17.02 -29.54 -4.71
C GLY A 8 16.78 -28.66 -5.96
N PRO A 9 17.64 -27.66 -6.22
CA PRO A 9 17.50 -26.74 -7.35
C PRO A 9 17.29 -27.47 -8.68
N LYS A 10 16.10 -27.34 -9.27
CA LYS A 10 15.77 -27.86 -10.62
C LYS A 10 16.14 -26.87 -11.73
N ALA A 11 16.54 -25.64 -11.37
CA ALA A 11 16.78 -24.52 -12.29
C ALA A 11 18.19 -24.45 -12.88
N GLY A 12 19.07 -25.42 -12.62
CA GLY A 12 20.40 -25.45 -13.22
C GLY A 12 21.26 -26.61 -12.74
N LYS A 13 22.40 -26.82 -13.43
CA LYS A 13 23.44 -27.77 -13.04
C LYS A 13 24.79 -27.10 -13.13
N CYS A 14 25.54 -27.11 -12.03
CA CYS A 14 26.96 -26.83 -12.04
C CYS A 14 27.73 -28.15 -12.22
N SER A 15 28.72 -28.14 -13.10
CA SER A 15 29.56 -29.30 -13.38
C SER A 15 31.01 -28.86 -13.57
N GLY A 16 31.92 -29.79 -13.30
CA GLY A 16 33.36 -29.52 -13.37
C GLY A 16 33.88 -28.68 -12.21
N GLY A 17 35.20 -28.57 -12.17
CA GLY A 17 35.95 -27.65 -11.33
C GLY A 17 36.45 -28.20 -9.99
N SER A 18 37.29 -27.41 -9.35
CA SER A 18 37.83 -27.64 -8.01
C SER A 18 37.64 -26.40 -7.16
N LEU A 19 37.28 -26.61 -5.89
CA LEU A 19 37.23 -25.58 -4.87
C LEU A 19 38.41 -25.80 -3.93
N ASP A 20 39.30 -24.82 -3.85
CA ASP A 20 40.38 -24.82 -2.86
C ASP A 20 40.01 -23.86 -1.72
N ALA A 21 39.52 -24.43 -0.62
CA ALA A 21 39.12 -23.70 0.57
C ALA A 21 40.30 -23.07 1.33
N ALA A 22 41.55 -23.52 1.09
CA ALA A 22 42.72 -22.93 1.71
C ALA A 22 43.13 -21.62 1.02
N THR A 23 42.88 -21.51 -0.30
CA THR A 23 43.22 -20.33 -1.10
C THR A 23 42.01 -19.48 -1.48
N ASN A 24 40.80 -19.91 -1.13
CA ASN A 24 39.54 -19.33 -1.59
C ASN A 24 39.47 -19.22 -3.12
N THR A 25 39.99 -20.21 -3.84
CA THR A 25 39.95 -20.23 -5.31
C THR A 25 38.95 -21.25 -5.84
N VAL A 26 38.23 -20.83 -6.88
CA VAL A 26 37.30 -21.66 -7.65
C VAL A 26 37.83 -21.72 -9.08
N SER A 27 38.09 -22.92 -9.58
CA SER A 27 38.60 -23.13 -10.94
C SER A 27 37.74 -24.14 -11.67
N GLY A 28 37.38 -23.87 -12.93
CA GLY A 28 36.72 -24.84 -13.82
C GLY A 28 35.27 -25.20 -13.49
N VAL A 29 34.61 -24.48 -12.57
CA VAL A 29 33.18 -24.65 -12.30
C VAL A 29 32.39 -24.00 -13.44
N VAL A 30 31.62 -24.81 -14.16
CA VAL A 30 30.70 -24.34 -15.21
C VAL A 30 29.27 -24.58 -14.73
N CYS A 31 28.53 -23.49 -14.52
CA CYS A 31 27.11 -23.54 -14.20
C CYS A 31 26.28 -23.28 -15.44
N SER A 32 25.33 -24.18 -15.71
CA SER A 32 24.31 -24.05 -16.74
C SER A 32 22.97 -23.82 -16.06
N LEU A 33 22.26 -22.78 -16.48
CA LEU A 33 20.86 -22.59 -16.10
C LEU A 33 19.99 -23.53 -16.95
N GLY A 34 18.96 -24.11 -16.34
CA GLY A 34 17.97 -24.89 -17.05
C GLY A 34 17.09 -24.00 -17.94
N GLU A 35 16.45 -24.59 -18.95
CA GLU A 35 15.48 -23.87 -19.78
C GLU A 35 14.28 -23.43 -18.93
N THR A 36 13.95 -22.15 -18.98
CA THR A 36 12.80 -21.58 -18.27
C THR A 36 11.49 -22.18 -18.80
N GLY A 37 10.59 -22.55 -17.90
CA GLY A 37 9.25 -22.98 -18.27
C GLY A 37 8.29 -21.79 -18.36
N SER A 38 7.06 -22.06 -18.80
CA SER A 38 6.02 -21.04 -18.90
C SER A 38 4.73 -21.47 -18.23
N VAL A 39 4.00 -20.49 -17.71
CA VAL A 39 2.66 -20.66 -17.14
C VAL A 39 1.71 -19.80 -17.95
N THR A 40 0.65 -20.40 -18.46
CA THR A 40 -0.52 -19.70 -19.00
C THR A 40 -1.61 -19.68 -17.94
N VAL A 41 -2.12 -18.51 -17.59
CA VAL A 41 -3.12 -18.36 -16.52
C VAL A 41 -4.38 -17.66 -17.03
N SER A 42 -5.54 -18.10 -16.58
CA SER A 42 -6.83 -17.44 -16.84
C SER A 42 -7.70 -17.45 -15.60
N ALA A 43 -8.59 -16.46 -15.50
CA ALA A 43 -9.62 -16.36 -14.47
C ALA A 43 -10.96 -16.06 -15.14
N THR A 44 -11.98 -16.84 -14.83
CA THR A 44 -13.32 -16.70 -15.39
C THR A 44 -14.40 -16.75 -14.30
N GLU A 45 -15.52 -16.07 -14.57
CA GLU A 45 -16.79 -16.21 -13.85
C GLU A 45 -17.88 -16.51 -14.88
N GLY A 46 -18.53 -17.67 -14.77
CA GLY A 46 -19.54 -18.08 -15.74
C GLY A 46 -18.98 -18.24 -17.16
N GLY A 47 -17.68 -18.52 -17.29
CA GLY A 47 -16.95 -18.61 -18.55
C GLY A 47 -16.52 -17.27 -19.18
N SER A 48 -16.85 -16.13 -18.56
CA SER A 48 -16.37 -14.81 -19.00
C SER A 48 -15.08 -14.44 -18.26
N PRO A 49 -14.05 -13.88 -18.94
CA PRO A 49 -12.84 -13.40 -18.27
C PRO A 49 -13.15 -12.34 -17.23
N ILE A 50 -12.49 -12.42 -16.08
CA ILE A 50 -12.60 -11.44 -15.01
C ILE A 50 -11.20 -11.01 -14.52
N PRO A 51 -11.05 -9.76 -14.04
CA PRO A 51 -9.82 -9.36 -13.39
C PRO A 51 -9.56 -10.16 -12.12
N ALA A 52 -8.30 -10.52 -11.87
CA ALA A 52 -7.91 -11.31 -10.71
C ALA A 52 -6.42 -11.16 -10.42
N ARG A 53 -6.03 -11.25 -9.15
CA ARG A 53 -4.63 -11.37 -8.74
C ARG A 53 -4.18 -12.81 -8.89
N VAL A 54 -3.01 -13.01 -9.47
CA VAL A 54 -2.29 -14.29 -9.56
C VAL A 54 -1.11 -14.23 -8.60
N THR A 55 -1.16 -15.04 -7.55
CA THR A 55 -0.09 -15.15 -6.56
C THR A 55 0.65 -16.47 -6.75
N VAL A 56 1.94 -16.39 -7.01
CA VAL A 56 2.83 -17.55 -7.16
C VAL A 56 3.50 -17.81 -5.83
N VAL A 57 3.06 -18.88 -5.17
CA VAL A 57 3.65 -19.35 -3.91
C VAL A 57 4.66 -20.45 -4.21
N GLY A 58 5.84 -20.30 -3.65
CA GLY A 58 6.94 -21.24 -3.81
C GLY A 58 8.23 -20.67 -3.26
N PHE A 59 9.28 -21.46 -3.36
CA PHE A 59 10.62 -21.00 -3.04
C PHE A 59 11.41 -20.92 -4.32
N GLU A 60 12.04 -19.78 -4.55
CA GLU A 60 12.96 -19.66 -5.66
C GLU A 60 14.07 -20.70 -5.47
N PRO A 61 14.28 -21.62 -6.44
CA PRO A 61 15.28 -22.67 -6.31
C PRO A 61 16.70 -22.14 -6.56
N SER A 62 16.90 -20.83 -6.77
CA SER A 62 18.23 -20.26 -6.92
C SER A 62 19.05 -20.45 -5.63
N PRO A 63 20.38 -20.60 -5.72
CA PRO A 63 21.21 -20.87 -4.54
C PRO A 63 21.04 -19.80 -3.45
N THR A 64 20.75 -20.23 -2.22
CA THR A 64 20.68 -19.34 -1.05
C THR A 64 22.06 -18.85 -0.63
N HIS A 65 22.10 -17.74 0.12
CA HIS A 65 23.33 -17.19 0.67
C HIS A 65 24.08 -18.22 1.53
N PRO A 66 25.42 -18.36 1.39
CA PRO A 66 26.20 -19.27 2.24
C PRO A 66 26.04 -19.02 3.75
N ASN A 67 25.61 -17.80 4.13
CA ASN A 67 25.49 -17.36 5.52
C ASN A 67 24.03 -17.12 5.99
N GLY A 68 23.01 -17.60 5.28
CA GLY A 68 21.62 -17.57 5.77
C GLY A 68 21.00 -16.17 5.97
N GLN A 69 21.54 -15.12 5.35
CA GLN A 69 20.95 -13.79 5.34
C GLN A 69 19.95 -13.66 4.16
N PRO A 70 18.87 -12.87 4.29
CA PRO A 70 17.92 -12.62 3.20
C PRO A 70 18.64 -12.05 1.96
N PRO A 71 18.21 -12.43 0.75
CA PRO A 71 19.06 -12.44 -0.43
C PRO A 71 19.27 -11.06 -1.04
N ASN A 72 20.50 -10.56 -1.02
CA ASN A 72 20.97 -9.56 -1.98
C ASN A 72 22.08 -10.18 -2.84
N PHE A 73 21.69 -10.98 -3.84
CA PHE A 73 22.59 -11.57 -4.83
C PHE A 73 22.60 -10.87 -6.18
N GLY A 74 21.73 -9.89 -6.38
CA GLY A 74 21.96 -8.92 -7.44
C GLY A 74 23.06 -7.96 -7.00
N LEU A 75 23.99 -7.62 -7.91
CA LEU A 75 24.67 -6.32 -7.86
C LEU A 75 23.65 -5.14 -7.86
N TYR A 76 22.39 -5.45 -8.19
CA TYR A 76 21.20 -4.64 -8.03
C TYR A 76 20.31 -5.30 -6.97
N ALA A 77 20.21 -4.68 -5.80
CA ALA A 77 19.16 -4.98 -4.84
C ALA A 77 17.89 -4.26 -5.29
N ASP A 78 16.75 -4.93 -5.17
CA ASP A 78 15.50 -4.19 -5.18
C ASP A 78 15.49 -3.29 -3.94
N VAL A 79 15.09 -2.03 -4.11
CA VAL A 79 14.81 -1.18 -2.96
C VAL A 79 13.59 -1.80 -2.25
N ASN A 80 13.49 -1.70 -0.92
CA ASN A 80 12.44 -2.34 -0.12
C ASN A 80 10.98 -2.20 -0.62
N LEU A 81 10.72 -1.33 -1.61
CA LEU A 81 9.42 -1.10 -2.27
C LEU A 81 8.84 -2.30 -3.02
N GLU A 82 9.66 -3.22 -3.54
CA GLU A 82 9.19 -4.42 -4.27
C GLU A 82 9.56 -5.75 -3.57
N GLU A 83 10.02 -5.69 -2.31
CA GLU A 83 10.32 -6.89 -1.54
C GLU A 83 9.04 -7.70 -1.31
N LYS A 84 9.03 -8.95 -1.78
CA LYS A 84 7.88 -9.85 -1.66
C LYS A 84 7.91 -10.56 -0.31
N PRO A 85 6.75 -10.83 0.31
CA PRO A 85 6.68 -11.64 1.52
C PRO A 85 7.34 -13.00 1.33
N TYR A 86 7.86 -13.57 2.42
CA TYR A 86 8.48 -14.88 2.38
C TYR A 86 7.55 -15.94 1.76
N GLY A 87 8.06 -16.67 0.76
CA GLY A 87 7.30 -17.71 0.05
C GLY A 87 6.45 -17.20 -1.12
N ILE A 88 6.44 -15.89 -1.39
CA ILE A 88 5.86 -15.31 -2.60
C ILE A 88 6.95 -15.11 -3.64
N VAL A 89 6.89 -15.89 -4.71
CA VAL A 89 7.81 -15.75 -5.85
C VAL A 89 7.41 -14.55 -6.70
N ASP A 90 6.11 -14.43 -6.97
CA ASP A 90 5.60 -13.32 -7.78
C ASP A 90 4.12 -13.02 -7.58
N LEU A 91 3.76 -11.80 -7.99
CA LEU A 91 2.39 -11.27 -8.00
C LEU A 91 2.13 -10.66 -9.38
N LEU A 92 1.10 -11.14 -10.06
CA LEU A 92 0.69 -10.67 -11.38
C LEU A 92 -0.80 -10.38 -11.37
N TYR A 93 -1.28 -9.56 -12.29
CA TYR A 93 -2.69 -9.16 -12.32
C TYR A 93 -3.30 -9.45 -13.68
N LEU A 94 -4.41 -10.18 -13.72
CA LEU A 94 -5.22 -10.37 -14.90
C LEU A 94 -6.11 -9.14 -15.10
N GLU A 95 -6.06 -8.56 -16.28
CA GLU A 95 -6.92 -7.48 -16.74
C GLU A 95 -8.31 -8.03 -17.15
N PRO A 96 -9.34 -7.17 -17.34
CA PRO A 96 -10.63 -7.61 -17.90
C PRO A 96 -10.50 -8.28 -19.28
N SER A 97 -9.43 -7.97 -20.02
CA SER A 97 -9.12 -8.61 -21.31
C SER A 97 -8.66 -10.06 -21.18
N GLY A 98 -8.35 -10.52 -19.96
CA GLY A 98 -7.72 -11.80 -19.67
C GLY A 98 -6.20 -11.81 -19.84
N ASN A 99 -5.59 -10.70 -20.26
CA ASN A 99 -4.13 -10.57 -20.34
C ASN A 99 -3.52 -10.19 -18.98
N LEU A 100 -2.22 -10.41 -18.81
CA LEU A 100 -1.49 -10.03 -17.61
C LEU A 100 -0.96 -8.59 -17.69
N ALA A 101 -1.04 -7.90 -16.56
CA ALA A 101 -0.51 -6.57 -16.27
C ALA A 101 0.45 -6.59 -15.07
N PRO A 102 1.38 -5.61 -14.97
CA PRO A 102 1.72 -4.64 -16.00
C PRO A 102 2.54 -5.27 -17.15
N ARG A 103 2.38 -4.75 -18.38
CA ARG A 103 3.05 -5.28 -19.58
C ARG A 103 4.58 -5.20 -19.58
N GLY A 104 5.16 -4.43 -18.65
CA GLY A 104 6.62 -4.32 -18.45
C GLY A 104 7.21 -5.34 -17.46
N HIS A 105 6.39 -6.21 -16.86
CA HIS A 105 6.86 -7.15 -15.85
C HIS A 105 7.89 -8.15 -16.43
N HIS A 106 9.04 -8.33 -15.77
CA HIS A 106 10.19 -9.07 -16.31
C HIS A 106 9.90 -10.56 -16.61
N ARG A 107 8.94 -11.17 -15.90
CA ARG A 107 8.49 -12.55 -16.19
C ARG A 107 7.52 -12.66 -17.35
N LEU A 108 6.93 -11.58 -17.83
CA LEU A 108 5.88 -11.63 -18.84
C LEU A 108 6.45 -12.13 -20.19
N ILE A 109 5.72 -13.05 -20.82
CA ILE A 109 5.99 -13.50 -22.20
C ILE A 109 5.12 -12.70 -23.17
N GLY A 110 3.85 -12.53 -22.82
CA GLY A 110 2.84 -11.85 -23.60
C GLY A 110 1.46 -12.44 -23.33
N GLY A 111 0.42 -11.65 -23.57
CA GLY A 111 -0.95 -12.04 -23.28
C GLY A 111 -1.11 -12.45 -21.82
N ASN A 112 -1.55 -13.69 -21.59
CA ASN A 112 -1.78 -14.26 -20.26
C ASN A 112 -0.71 -15.27 -19.82
N GLN A 113 0.51 -15.11 -20.35
CA GLN A 113 1.61 -16.05 -20.14
C GLN A 113 2.83 -15.40 -19.50
N PHE A 114 3.41 -16.07 -18.50
CA PHE A 114 4.63 -15.66 -17.81
C PHE A 114 5.63 -16.82 -17.63
N ARG A 115 6.88 -16.48 -17.36
CA ARG A 115 8.00 -17.40 -17.17
C ARG A 115 8.18 -17.77 -15.71
N LEU A 116 8.45 -19.04 -15.44
CA LEU A 116 8.92 -19.52 -14.14
C LEU A 116 10.08 -20.49 -14.33
N GLU A 117 10.98 -20.52 -13.35
CA GLU A 117 12.03 -21.51 -13.26
C GLU A 117 11.39 -22.91 -13.13
N PRO A 118 12.00 -23.98 -13.69
CA PRO A 118 11.48 -25.32 -13.52
C PRO A 118 11.40 -25.71 -12.04
N GLY A 119 10.25 -26.19 -11.59
CA GLY A 119 9.98 -26.31 -10.17
C GLY A 119 8.56 -26.72 -9.83
N GLU A 120 8.29 -26.84 -8.54
CA GLU A 120 6.94 -27.05 -7.99
C GLU A 120 6.48 -25.77 -7.31
N TYR A 121 5.28 -25.32 -7.69
CA TYR A 121 4.69 -24.08 -7.19
C TYR A 121 3.23 -24.32 -6.83
N GLU A 122 2.69 -23.43 -6.03
CA GLU A 122 1.27 -23.33 -5.75
C GLU A 122 0.78 -21.97 -6.25
N ILE A 123 -0.14 -21.98 -7.21
CA ILE A 123 -0.68 -20.77 -7.80
C ILE A 123 -2.05 -20.52 -7.21
N TYR A 124 -2.24 -19.31 -6.68
CA TYR A 124 -3.51 -18.80 -6.21
C TYR A 124 -4.03 -17.77 -7.20
N VAL A 125 -5.33 -17.81 -7.47
CA VAL A 125 -6.04 -16.81 -8.26
C VAL A 125 -7.20 -16.28 -7.43
N THR A 126 -7.23 -14.97 -7.18
CA THR A 126 -8.17 -14.31 -6.26
C THR A 126 -8.76 -13.03 -6.86
N ARG A 127 -9.99 -12.68 -6.46
CA ARG A 127 -10.67 -11.43 -6.84
C ARG A 127 -11.24 -10.72 -5.61
N GLY A 128 -10.37 -10.29 -4.70
CA GLY A 128 -10.81 -9.69 -3.44
C GLY A 128 -11.57 -10.64 -2.49
N PRO A 129 -12.13 -10.09 -1.40
CA PRO A 129 -12.80 -10.88 -0.36
C PRO A 129 -14.20 -11.36 -0.73
N GLU A 130 -14.84 -10.78 -1.75
CA GLU A 130 -16.20 -11.15 -2.18
C GLU A 130 -16.26 -12.45 -2.98
N TYR A 131 -15.11 -12.90 -3.50
CA TYR A 131 -15.00 -14.03 -4.40
C TYR A 131 -14.33 -15.24 -3.74
N SER A 132 -14.64 -16.43 -4.24
CA SER A 132 -13.93 -17.66 -3.89
C SER A 132 -12.44 -17.58 -4.25
N VAL A 133 -11.60 -18.37 -3.57
CA VAL A 133 -10.18 -18.52 -3.92
C VAL A 133 -9.98 -19.76 -4.79
N TYR A 134 -9.32 -19.60 -5.93
CA TYR A 134 -8.82 -20.73 -6.73
C TYR A 134 -7.38 -21.04 -6.38
N LYS A 135 -7.05 -22.34 -6.31
CA LYS A 135 -5.72 -22.82 -5.94
C LYS A 135 -5.34 -24.05 -6.76
N GLN A 136 -4.17 -24.04 -7.37
CA GLN A 136 -3.63 -25.17 -8.13
C GLN A 136 -2.14 -25.35 -7.86
N ARG A 137 -1.74 -26.58 -7.51
CA ARG A 137 -0.32 -26.96 -7.54
C ARG A 137 0.11 -27.26 -8.96
N VAL A 138 1.25 -26.71 -9.37
CA VAL A 138 1.81 -26.89 -10.71
C VAL A 138 3.24 -27.39 -10.62
N THR A 139 3.60 -28.26 -11.55
CA THR A 139 5.00 -28.59 -11.83
C THR A 139 5.36 -27.95 -13.16
N VAL A 140 6.28 -27.00 -13.12
CA VAL A 140 6.79 -26.30 -14.30
C VAL A 140 7.96 -27.12 -14.85
N PRO A 141 7.82 -27.77 -16.04
CA PRO A 141 8.92 -28.52 -16.64
C PRO A 141 9.95 -27.59 -17.30
N PRO A 142 11.22 -28.02 -17.43
CA PRO A 142 12.23 -27.32 -18.23
C PRO A 142 11.77 -27.14 -19.67
N GLY A 143 11.77 -25.89 -20.16
CA GLY A 143 11.39 -25.52 -21.53
C GLY A 143 9.92 -25.77 -21.90
N GLY A 144 9.11 -26.33 -21.00
CA GLY A 144 7.71 -26.65 -21.27
C GLY A 144 6.73 -25.63 -20.72
N SER A 145 5.44 -25.96 -20.78
CA SER A 145 4.35 -25.08 -20.38
C SER A 145 3.34 -25.79 -19.48
N VAL A 146 2.71 -25.03 -18.59
CA VAL A 146 1.58 -25.48 -17.75
C VAL A 146 0.46 -24.46 -17.80
N ALA A 147 -0.79 -24.92 -17.72
CA ALA A 147 -1.97 -24.08 -17.72
C ALA A 147 -2.65 -24.05 -16.33
N VAL A 148 -3.09 -22.87 -15.93
CA VAL A 148 -3.94 -22.62 -14.76
C VAL A 148 -5.22 -21.94 -15.24
N ASN A 149 -6.34 -22.66 -15.15
CA ASN A 149 -7.64 -22.15 -15.60
C ASN A 149 -8.54 -22.03 -14.37
N ALA A 150 -8.56 -20.84 -13.78
CA ALA A 150 -9.31 -20.56 -12.57
C ALA A 150 -10.76 -20.17 -12.91
N GLU A 151 -11.72 -20.86 -12.30
CA GLU A 151 -13.11 -20.41 -12.24
C GLU A 151 -13.35 -19.83 -10.84
N LEU A 152 -13.71 -18.55 -10.75
CA LEU A 152 -14.05 -17.87 -9.51
C LEU A 152 -15.56 -17.64 -9.45
N GLN A 153 -16.10 -17.65 -8.23
CA GLN A 153 -17.51 -17.39 -7.97
C GLN A 153 -17.61 -16.26 -6.96
N LYS A 154 -18.48 -15.28 -7.21
CA LYS A 154 -18.88 -14.36 -6.14
C LYS A 154 -19.63 -15.15 -5.06
N VAL A 155 -19.12 -15.14 -3.83
CA VAL A 155 -19.63 -15.94 -2.70
C VAL A 155 -20.25 -15.08 -1.60
N LEU A 156 -20.01 -13.76 -1.61
CA LEU A 156 -20.66 -12.81 -0.73
C LEU A 156 -21.65 -11.94 -1.52
N ASP A 157 -22.87 -11.83 -1.00
CA ASP A 157 -23.83 -10.84 -1.48
C ASP A 157 -23.55 -9.50 -0.81
N THR A 158 -23.01 -8.58 -1.59
CA THR A 158 -22.69 -7.21 -1.17
C THR A 158 -23.67 -6.19 -1.74
N SER A 159 -24.89 -6.62 -2.09
CA SER A 159 -25.95 -5.72 -2.55
C SER A 159 -26.20 -4.58 -1.55
N GLY A 160 -26.08 -3.34 -2.03
CA GLY A 160 -26.24 -2.14 -1.20
C GLY A 160 -24.95 -1.67 -0.51
N PHE A 161 -23.84 -2.37 -0.70
CA PHE A 161 -22.51 -1.97 -0.25
C PHE A 161 -21.61 -1.63 -1.44
N VAL A 162 -20.51 -0.94 -1.16
CA VAL A 162 -19.48 -0.56 -2.13
C VAL A 162 -18.13 -0.86 -1.51
N ALA A 163 -17.26 -1.56 -2.24
CA ALA A 163 -15.88 -1.79 -1.84
C ALA A 163 -15.01 -0.61 -2.30
N ALA A 164 -14.27 0.01 -1.37
CA ALA A 164 -13.46 1.19 -1.66
C ALA A 164 -12.09 1.13 -0.98
N ASP A 165 -11.08 1.64 -1.68
CA ASP A 165 -9.76 1.95 -1.13
C ASP A 165 -9.66 3.46 -0.94
N PHE A 166 -9.57 3.91 0.32
CA PHE A 166 -9.56 5.32 0.70
C PHE A 166 -8.16 5.94 0.83
N HIS A 167 -7.10 5.16 0.61
CA HIS A 167 -5.72 5.60 0.84
C HIS A 167 -4.76 5.03 -0.22
N LEU A 168 -4.88 5.51 -1.46
CA LEU A 168 -4.16 5.00 -2.61
C LEU A 168 -3.15 5.99 -3.22
N HIS A 169 -1.87 5.61 -3.17
CA HIS A 169 -0.77 6.36 -3.77
C HIS A 169 -0.39 5.86 -5.17
N GLY A 170 -0.46 6.72 -6.17
CA GLY A 170 0.04 6.48 -7.52
C GLY A 170 1.44 7.05 -7.75
N ILE A 171 1.90 7.04 -9.01
CA ILE A 171 3.24 7.50 -9.42
C ILE A 171 3.49 9.00 -9.17
N LYS A 172 2.47 9.75 -8.76
CA LYS A 172 2.58 11.18 -8.42
C LYS A 172 2.95 11.40 -6.97
N SER A 173 2.75 10.41 -6.10
CA SER A 173 3.20 10.44 -4.73
C SER A 173 4.72 10.22 -4.61
N ALA A 174 5.32 10.82 -3.58
CA ALA A 174 6.75 10.70 -3.31
C ALA A 174 7.21 9.28 -2.90
N ASP A 175 6.27 8.42 -2.48
CA ASP A 175 6.50 7.12 -1.87
C ASP A 175 5.99 5.93 -2.71
N SER A 176 5.52 6.18 -3.93
CA SER A 176 4.95 5.14 -4.79
C SER A 176 5.59 5.11 -6.17
N ALA A 177 5.93 3.90 -6.62
CA ALA A 177 6.48 3.64 -7.95
C ALA A 177 5.42 3.14 -8.95
N TRP A 178 4.15 3.05 -8.54
CA TRP A 178 3.11 2.40 -9.32
C TRP A 178 2.42 3.36 -10.27
N SER A 179 2.39 3.00 -11.55
CA SER A 179 1.61 3.75 -12.55
C SER A 179 0.12 3.77 -12.20
N LEU A 180 -0.60 4.80 -12.66
CA LEU A 180 -2.04 4.91 -12.45
C LEU A 180 -2.79 3.72 -13.07
N GLU A 181 -2.36 3.25 -14.24
CA GLU A 181 -2.91 2.05 -14.90
C GLU A 181 -2.74 0.81 -14.02
N SER A 182 -1.56 0.61 -13.42
CA SER A 182 -1.30 -0.50 -12.52
C SER A 182 -2.22 -0.47 -11.30
N ARG A 183 -2.41 0.70 -10.69
CA ARG A 183 -3.32 0.86 -9.55
C ARG A 183 -4.77 0.53 -9.89
N VAL A 184 -5.26 0.95 -11.06
CA VAL A 184 -6.60 0.57 -11.55
C VAL A 184 -6.71 -0.94 -11.72
N PHE A 185 -5.71 -1.60 -12.32
CA PHE A 185 -5.72 -3.06 -12.45
C PHE A 185 -5.63 -3.78 -11.11
N ASN A 186 -4.84 -3.27 -10.14
CA ASN A 186 -4.77 -3.83 -8.80
C ASN A 186 -6.12 -3.75 -8.10
N GLY A 187 -6.75 -2.57 -8.10
CA GLY A 187 -8.07 -2.39 -7.50
C GLY A 187 -9.12 -3.31 -8.14
N LEU A 188 -9.16 -3.40 -9.47
CA LEU A 188 -10.07 -4.31 -10.17
C LEU A 188 -9.81 -5.78 -9.83
N ALA A 189 -8.54 -6.17 -9.72
CA ALA A 189 -8.13 -7.52 -9.35
C ALA A 189 -8.43 -7.85 -7.88
N GLU A 190 -8.52 -6.85 -7.00
CA GLU A 190 -8.96 -6.99 -5.61
C GLU A 190 -10.46 -6.72 -5.42
N GLY A 191 -11.22 -6.55 -6.51
CA GLY A 191 -12.67 -6.38 -6.45
C GLY A 191 -13.12 -5.03 -5.87
N MET A 192 -12.30 -3.99 -5.96
CA MET A 192 -12.68 -2.64 -5.54
C MET A 192 -13.65 -2.01 -6.57
N ASP A 193 -14.67 -1.33 -6.07
CA ASP A 193 -15.62 -0.55 -6.88
C ASP A 193 -15.18 0.91 -7.00
N ILE A 194 -14.53 1.45 -5.97
CA ILE A 194 -14.07 2.84 -5.89
C ILE A 194 -12.61 2.90 -5.46
N LEU A 195 -11.82 3.72 -6.16
CA LEU A 195 -10.48 4.13 -5.73
C LEU A 195 -10.50 5.60 -5.33
N VAL A 196 -10.01 5.94 -4.15
CA VAL A 196 -9.79 7.32 -3.74
C VAL A 196 -8.32 7.66 -3.84
N SER A 197 -7.97 8.66 -4.65
CA SER A 197 -6.57 9.09 -4.74
C SER A 197 -6.15 9.81 -3.46
N SER A 198 -4.92 9.55 -3.01
CA SER A 198 -4.35 10.18 -1.83
C SER A 198 -2.84 10.39 -2.00
N ASP A 199 -2.38 10.79 -3.19
CA ASP A 199 -0.96 11.08 -3.39
C ASP A 199 -0.51 12.24 -2.47
N HIS A 200 0.73 12.18 -1.97
CA HIS A 200 1.27 13.21 -1.07
C HIS A 200 1.31 14.59 -1.74
N ASP A 201 0.49 15.51 -1.24
CA ASP A 201 0.36 16.90 -1.69
C ASP A 201 0.21 17.03 -3.23
N TYR A 202 -0.48 16.06 -3.85
CA TYR A 202 -0.79 16.06 -5.28
C TYR A 202 -2.19 15.51 -5.53
N VAL A 203 -3.06 16.32 -6.13
CA VAL A 203 -4.42 15.89 -6.46
C VAL A 203 -4.40 15.11 -7.77
N THR A 204 -4.54 13.79 -7.70
CA THR A 204 -4.52 12.89 -8.86
C THR A 204 -5.94 12.55 -9.33
N ASP A 205 -6.15 12.56 -10.65
CA ASP A 205 -7.40 12.07 -11.26
C ASP A 205 -7.19 10.72 -11.98
N TYR A 206 -7.84 9.67 -11.48
CA TYR A 206 -7.84 8.33 -12.10
C TYR A 206 -8.89 8.20 -13.23
N GLY A 207 -9.85 9.12 -13.34
CA GLY A 207 -10.94 9.09 -14.30
C GLY A 207 -10.48 8.90 -15.75
N PRO A 208 -9.51 9.70 -16.26
CA PRO A 208 -8.99 9.52 -17.61
C PRO A 208 -8.40 8.13 -17.88
N VAL A 209 -7.74 7.54 -16.88
CA VAL A 209 -7.14 6.20 -17.01
C VAL A 209 -8.22 5.12 -17.00
N ILE A 210 -9.23 5.24 -16.14
CA ILE A 210 -10.40 4.35 -16.10
C ILE A 210 -11.15 4.37 -17.43
N GLU A 211 -11.33 5.55 -18.02
CA GLU A 211 -11.96 5.72 -19.34
C GLU A 211 -11.11 5.10 -20.45
N GLN A 212 -9.81 5.41 -20.49
CA GLN A 212 -8.87 4.88 -21.48
C GLN A 212 -8.84 3.34 -21.47
N LEU A 213 -8.92 2.72 -20.29
CA LEU A 213 -8.95 1.27 -20.13
C LEU A 213 -10.33 0.66 -20.43
N GLY A 214 -11.38 1.48 -20.56
CA GLY A 214 -12.75 1.02 -20.83
C GLY A 214 -13.41 0.30 -19.65
N VAL A 215 -12.93 0.54 -18.43
CA VAL A 215 -13.33 -0.20 -17.21
C VAL A 215 -14.30 0.56 -16.31
N GLY A 216 -14.83 1.69 -16.78
CA GLY A 216 -15.82 2.50 -16.04
C GLY A 216 -17.14 1.78 -15.69
N HIS A 217 -17.38 0.60 -16.27
CA HIS A 217 -18.52 -0.27 -15.92
C HIS A 217 -18.22 -1.22 -14.73
N LEU A 218 -16.95 -1.31 -14.31
CA LEU A 218 -16.50 -2.13 -13.18
C LEU A 218 -16.05 -1.30 -11.98
N MET A 219 -15.56 -0.07 -12.21
CA MET A 219 -14.95 0.76 -11.18
C MET A 219 -15.09 2.25 -11.52
N THR A 220 -15.14 3.07 -10.48
CA THR A 220 -14.96 4.53 -10.57
C THR A 220 -13.89 5.01 -9.58
N SER A 221 -13.64 6.32 -9.55
CA SER A 221 -12.69 6.92 -8.62
C SER A 221 -13.23 8.19 -7.99
N ILE A 222 -12.76 8.49 -6.79
CA ILE A 222 -12.93 9.78 -6.13
C ILE A 222 -11.56 10.46 -6.10
N ILE A 223 -11.53 11.72 -6.51
CA ILE A 223 -10.31 12.53 -6.48
C ILE A 223 -10.10 12.99 -5.03
N GLY A 224 -8.90 12.82 -4.53
CA GLY A 224 -8.47 13.25 -3.21
C GLY A 224 -6.99 13.61 -3.16
N ASP A 225 -6.54 13.96 -1.97
CA ASP A 225 -5.17 14.40 -1.64
C ASP A 225 -4.81 13.84 -0.25
N GLU A 226 -3.54 13.45 -0.06
CA GLU A 226 -3.01 13.28 1.29
C GLU A 226 -2.19 14.52 1.64
N ILE A 227 -2.80 15.42 2.42
CA ILE A 227 -2.12 16.59 2.97
C ILE A 227 -1.06 16.06 3.93
N THR A 228 0.19 16.40 3.66
CA THR A 228 1.35 15.73 4.27
C THR A 228 2.19 16.65 5.17
N PRO A 229 1.65 17.17 6.29
CA PRO A 229 2.46 17.87 7.26
C PRO A 229 3.59 17.01 7.81
N LEU A 230 4.83 17.44 7.54
CA LEU A 230 6.04 16.65 7.81
C LEU A 230 6.27 16.27 9.28
N ALA A 231 5.62 16.94 10.23
CA ALA A 231 5.98 16.83 11.64
C ALA A 231 4.80 16.48 12.57
N PHE A 232 3.56 16.47 12.09
CA PHE A 232 2.38 16.36 12.96
C PHE A 232 1.21 15.58 12.36
N GLY A 233 1.48 14.79 11.32
CA GLY A 233 0.59 13.75 10.84
C GLY A 233 -0.21 14.14 9.60
N HIS A 234 -0.60 13.12 8.84
CA HIS A 234 -1.21 13.29 7.52
C HIS A 234 -2.74 13.25 7.57
N LEU A 235 -3.35 13.89 6.57
CA LEU A 235 -4.79 14.00 6.43
C LEU A 235 -5.20 13.62 5.01
N GLY A 236 -6.09 12.65 4.87
CA GLY A 236 -6.79 12.42 3.61
C GLY A 236 -7.91 13.45 3.44
N VAL A 237 -8.08 13.97 2.23
CA VAL A 237 -9.22 14.83 1.90
C VAL A 237 -9.82 14.43 0.55
N PHE A 238 -11.14 14.25 0.51
CA PHE A 238 -11.89 13.90 -0.70
C PHE A 238 -13.40 14.18 -0.52
N PRO A 239 -14.20 14.42 -1.58
CA PRO A 239 -13.80 14.57 -2.97
C PRO A 239 -13.19 15.94 -3.28
N LEU A 240 -12.14 15.99 -4.09
CA LEU A 240 -11.55 17.22 -4.63
C LEU A 240 -11.79 17.35 -6.14
N THR A 241 -11.35 18.46 -6.72
CA THR A 241 -11.30 18.67 -8.17
C THR A 241 -9.86 18.80 -8.61
N HIS A 242 -9.46 18.04 -9.62
CA HIS A 242 -8.15 18.17 -10.23
C HIS A 242 -8.04 19.44 -11.06
N ASP A 243 -7.01 20.24 -10.79
CA ASP A 243 -6.61 21.41 -11.58
C ASP A 243 -5.39 21.08 -12.46
N PRO A 244 -5.57 20.85 -13.77
CA PRO A 244 -4.48 20.52 -14.68
C PRO A 244 -3.53 21.70 -14.94
N ALA A 245 -3.89 22.93 -14.56
CA ALA A 245 -3.01 24.09 -14.66
C ALA A 245 -2.07 24.22 -13.45
N SER A 246 -2.34 23.48 -12.36
CA SER A 246 -1.51 23.45 -11.15
C SER A 246 -0.41 22.41 -11.23
N THR A 247 0.79 22.75 -10.76
CA THR A 247 1.92 21.82 -10.65
C THR A 247 1.69 20.72 -9.60
N THR A 248 0.74 20.92 -8.68
CA THR A 248 0.34 19.94 -7.64
C THR A 248 -1.05 19.35 -7.91
N GLY A 249 -1.60 19.54 -9.12
CA GLY A 249 -2.96 19.11 -9.44
C GLY A 249 -4.05 19.87 -8.67
N GLY A 250 -3.68 20.86 -7.87
CA GLY A 250 -4.62 21.66 -7.06
C GLY A 250 -4.40 21.54 -5.56
N ALA A 251 -3.52 20.65 -5.07
CA ALA A 251 -3.31 20.30 -3.65
C ALA A 251 -3.30 21.47 -2.67
N TYR A 252 -3.79 21.24 -1.45
CA TYR A 252 -3.82 22.26 -0.40
C TYR A 252 -2.41 22.57 0.11
N ASP A 253 -2.04 23.85 0.17
CA ASP A 253 -0.72 24.24 0.68
C ASP A 253 -0.82 24.45 2.20
N TYR A 254 -0.49 23.39 2.95
CA TYR A 254 -0.49 23.43 4.42
C TYR A 254 0.70 24.24 4.99
N THR A 255 1.67 24.61 4.15
CA THR A 255 2.82 25.41 4.57
C THR A 255 2.53 26.91 4.53
N TYR A 256 1.57 27.33 3.72
CA TYR A 256 1.20 28.72 3.55
C TYR A 256 0.50 29.29 4.78
N VAL A 257 0.95 30.44 5.24
CA VAL A 257 0.24 31.25 6.23
C VAL A 257 -0.05 32.64 5.69
N ASP A 258 -1.12 33.27 6.17
CA ASP A 258 -1.57 34.61 5.73
C ASP A 258 -0.54 35.73 5.96
N THR A 259 0.43 35.50 6.86
CA THR A 259 1.58 36.37 7.10
C THR A 259 2.74 36.16 6.14
N ASP A 260 2.70 35.17 5.26
CA ASP A 260 3.77 34.90 4.29
C ASP A 260 3.85 36.02 3.24
N ASP A 261 5.03 36.65 3.17
CA ASP A 261 5.44 37.46 2.03
C ASP A 261 6.17 36.54 1.04
N VAL A 262 5.88 36.68 -0.26
CA VAL A 262 6.56 35.97 -1.36
C VAL A 262 8.10 36.07 -1.25
N LEU A 263 8.61 37.15 -0.67
CA LEU A 263 10.05 37.35 -0.45
C LEU A 263 10.56 36.86 0.91
N ASN A 264 9.68 36.63 1.88
CA ASN A 264 10.03 36.25 3.24
C ASN A 264 8.91 35.41 3.87
N PRO A 265 8.77 34.14 3.47
CA PRO A 265 7.83 33.23 4.13
C PRO A 265 8.22 33.08 5.60
N ASP A 266 7.23 32.93 6.47
CA ASP A 266 7.43 32.67 7.89
C ASP A 266 8.02 31.27 8.06
N LYS A 267 9.35 31.23 8.26
CA LYS A 267 10.09 29.97 8.43
C LYS A 267 9.83 29.33 9.80
N ASP A 268 9.27 30.10 10.72
CA ASP A 268 9.13 29.76 12.12
C ASP A 268 7.68 29.39 12.49
N ARG A 269 6.76 29.38 11.52
CA ARG A 269 5.37 28.97 11.70
C ARG A 269 4.92 27.97 10.63
N VAL A 270 4.10 27.01 11.06
CA VAL A 270 3.26 26.19 10.17
C VAL A 270 1.80 26.32 10.60
N GLN A 271 0.87 25.91 9.74
CA GLN A 271 -0.53 25.84 10.09
C GLN A 271 -0.79 24.79 11.19
N THR A 272 -1.66 25.13 12.13
CA THR A 272 -2.26 24.19 13.09
C THR A 272 -3.21 23.22 12.39
N MET A 273 -3.56 22.12 13.06
CA MET A 273 -4.53 21.16 12.52
C MET A 273 -5.88 21.82 12.21
N ASP A 274 -6.32 22.72 13.09
CA ASP A 274 -7.54 23.52 12.93
C ASP A 274 -7.48 24.48 11.73
N GLU A 275 -6.32 25.09 11.48
CA GLU A 275 -6.11 26.00 10.34
C GLU A 275 -6.09 25.22 9.03
N ILE A 276 -5.48 24.04 8.99
CA ILE A 276 -5.50 23.17 7.81
C ILE A 276 -6.95 22.78 7.48
N ILE A 277 -7.71 22.28 8.46
CA ILE A 277 -9.10 21.86 8.24
C ILE A 277 -9.96 23.02 7.72
N LYS A 278 -9.89 24.18 8.39
CA LYS A 278 -10.66 25.37 7.96
C LYS A 278 -10.22 25.88 6.60
N GLY A 279 -8.91 25.90 6.33
CA GLY A 279 -8.38 26.35 5.06
C GLY A 279 -8.73 25.42 3.90
N VAL A 280 -8.81 24.11 4.15
CA VAL A 280 -9.33 23.13 3.19
C VAL A 280 -10.80 23.40 2.88
N ASP A 281 -11.64 23.63 3.90
CA ASP A 281 -13.06 23.99 3.72
C ASP A 281 -13.23 25.30 2.93
N GLU A 282 -12.37 26.29 3.19
CA GLU A 282 -12.36 27.57 2.47
C GLU A 282 -11.91 27.43 1.01
N LYS A 283 -10.85 26.65 0.77
CA LYS A 283 -10.30 26.41 -0.57
C LYS A 283 -11.24 25.56 -1.43
N TYR A 284 -11.88 24.56 -0.84
CA TYR A 284 -12.76 23.61 -1.51
C TYR A 284 -14.17 23.66 -0.92
N PRO A 285 -14.97 24.68 -1.26
CA PRO A 285 -16.32 24.81 -0.71
C PRO A 285 -17.18 23.62 -1.11
N GLY A 286 -17.68 22.88 -0.13
CA GLY A 286 -18.43 21.64 -0.36
C GLY A 286 -18.50 20.79 0.90
N THR A 287 -18.97 19.56 0.75
CA THR A 287 -18.94 18.56 1.83
C THR A 287 -17.80 17.60 1.55
N GLN A 288 -16.65 17.89 2.14
CA GLN A 288 -15.47 17.05 2.05
C GLN A 288 -15.42 16.10 3.24
N VAL A 289 -14.95 14.88 2.98
CA VAL A 289 -14.42 14.00 4.01
C VAL A 289 -12.99 14.44 4.26
N LEU A 290 -12.69 14.71 5.53
CA LEU A 290 -11.35 14.96 6.02
C LEU A 290 -11.03 13.84 7.02
N GLN A 291 -10.06 13.01 6.65
CA GLN A 291 -9.73 11.75 7.30
C GLN A 291 -8.37 11.87 7.96
N ILE A 292 -8.25 11.47 9.23
CA ILE A 292 -6.95 11.36 9.88
C ILE A 292 -6.34 10.01 9.48
N ASN A 293 -5.19 10.05 8.82
CA ASN A 293 -4.52 8.85 8.36
C ASN A 293 -3.61 8.26 9.43
N HIS A 294 -3.26 6.98 9.26
CA HIS A 294 -2.24 6.27 10.04
C HIS A 294 -2.36 6.46 11.56
N ILE A 295 -3.57 6.41 12.13
CA ILE A 295 -3.91 6.89 13.49
C ILE A 295 -2.85 6.60 14.59
N LEU A 296 -2.24 5.42 14.60
CA LEU A 296 -1.25 5.00 15.61
C LEU A 296 0.21 4.96 15.10
N ASP A 297 0.48 5.39 13.87
CA ASP A 297 1.83 5.47 13.34
C ASP A 297 2.61 6.62 13.99
N LYS A 298 3.84 6.33 14.41
CA LYS A 298 4.68 7.27 15.17
C LYS A 298 5.31 8.37 14.32
N ALA A 299 5.29 8.23 13.00
CA ALA A 299 5.88 9.17 12.05
C ALA A 299 4.83 9.96 11.27
N THR A 300 3.67 9.36 10.97
CA THR A 300 2.64 9.96 10.09
C THR A 300 1.25 10.04 10.72
N GLY A 301 1.03 9.44 11.90
CA GLY A 301 -0.25 9.44 12.60
C GLY A 301 -0.41 10.62 13.55
N ASN A 302 -1.35 11.54 13.27
CA ASN A 302 -1.56 12.72 14.12
C ASN A 302 -1.83 12.36 15.59
N PHE A 303 -2.68 11.36 15.87
CA PHE A 303 -3.02 11.01 17.26
C PHE A 303 -1.83 10.45 18.04
N ALA A 304 -1.00 9.63 17.40
CA ALA A 304 0.22 9.10 18.02
C ALA A 304 1.25 10.21 18.26
N ILE A 305 1.50 11.06 17.25
CA ILE A 305 2.45 12.18 17.34
C ILE A 305 1.99 13.21 18.38
N ALA A 306 0.68 13.47 18.43
CA ALA A 306 0.08 14.37 19.38
C ALA A 306 0.01 13.79 20.81
N GLY A 307 0.36 12.52 20.99
CA GLY A 307 0.27 11.83 22.28
C GLY A 307 -1.14 11.93 22.86
N LEU A 308 -2.17 11.72 22.03
CA LEU A 308 -3.56 11.81 22.45
C LEU A 308 -3.88 10.66 23.43
N VAL A 309 -4.34 11.03 24.61
CA VAL A 309 -4.77 10.09 25.66
C VAL A 309 -6.20 9.66 25.35
N THR A 310 -6.37 8.43 24.90
CA THR A 310 -7.68 7.86 24.52
C THR A 310 -8.32 6.99 25.59
N SER A 311 -7.67 6.82 26.75
CA SER A 311 -8.10 5.90 27.80
C SER A 311 -8.19 6.59 29.16
N ALA A 312 -9.24 6.26 29.91
CA ALA A 312 -9.39 6.62 31.32
C ALA A 312 -8.55 5.75 32.28
N ALA A 313 -7.74 4.82 31.75
CA ALA A 313 -6.87 3.97 32.56
C ALA A 313 -5.66 4.71 33.16
N PHE A 314 -5.42 5.95 32.73
CA PHE A 314 -4.40 6.82 33.31
C PHE A 314 -5.07 7.66 34.41
N ASP A 315 -5.02 7.19 35.66
CA ASP A 315 -5.70 7.80 36.82
C ASP A 315 -5.32 9.28 37.07
N ASP A 316 -4.20 9.74 36.49
CA ASP A 316 -3.61 11.07 36.66
C ASP A 316 -3.74 11.99 35.44
N VAL A 317 -4.37 11.54 34.35
CA VAL A 317 -4.51 12.33 33.11
C VAL A 317 -5.95 12.29 32.61
N GLU A 318 -6.55 13.47 32.45
CA GLU A 318 -7.89 13.59 31.86
C GLU A 318 -7.92 12.95 30.45
N PRO A 319 -8.89 12.06 30.16
CA PRO A 319 -9.08 11.51 28.83
C PRO A 319 -9.28 12.61 27.79
N LEU A 320 -8.92 12.31 26.54
CA LEU A 320 -8.91 13.28 25.44
C LEU A 320 -7.98 14.47 25.72
N SER A 321 -6.84 14.22 26.36
CA SER A 321 -5.78 15.22 26.52
C SER A 321 -4.57 14.87 25.66
N SER A 322 -3.71 15.85 25.43
CA SER A 322 -2.53 15.74 24.58
C SER A 322 -1.26 16.13 25.30
N PHE A 323 -0.19 15.39 25.05
CA PHE A 323 1.15 15.77 25.51
C PHE A 323 1.97 16.51 24.46
N ALA A 324 1.44 16.73 23.25
CA ALA A 324 2.11 17.47 22.20
C ALA A 324 2.22 18.95 22.56
N ASP A 325 3.47 19.40 22.67
CA ASP A 325 3.81 20.82 22.74
C ASP A 325 3.75 21.42 21.33
N PRO A 326 2.78 22.30 21.01
CA PRO A 326 2.61 22.86 19.67
C PRO A 326 3.85 23.63 19.18
N VAL A 327 4.64 24.20 20.10
CA VAL A 327 5.85 24.95 19.74
C VAL A 327 6.89 24.06 19.08
N LYS A 328 6.96 22.77 19.44
CA LYS A 328 7.88 21.81 18.81
C LYS A 328 7.58 21.59 17.33
N PHE A 329 6.35 21.84 16.92
CA PHE A 329 5.90 21.75 15.55
C PHE A 329 5.86 23.10 14.84
N ARG A 330 6.37 24.18 15.45
CA ARG A 330 6.27 25.56 14.94
C ARG A 330 4.84 26.07 14.86
N MET A 331 3.99 25.65 15.79
CA MET A 331 2.65 26.21 15.97
C MET A 331 2.65 27.23 17.11
N PRO A 332 1.65 28.15 17.16
CA PRO A 332 1.51 29.08 18.26
C PRO A 332 1.51 28.38 19.63
N ALA A 333 2.22 28.96 20.60
CA ALA A 333 2.25 28.44 21.96
C ALA A 333 0.85 28.56 22.61
N ASN A 334 0.40 27.49 23.25
CA ASN A 334 -0.80 27.49 24.09
C ASN A 334 -0.43 27.22 25.55
N SER A 335 -1.17 27.83 26.48
CA SER A 335 -1.06 27.57 27.91
C SER A 335 -1.94 26.38 28.30
N ASN A 336 -1.43 25.48 29.13
CA ASN A 336 -2.25 24.51 29.85
C ASN A 336 -3.20 25.21 30.83
N GLU A 337 -4.11 24.45 31.47
CA GLU A 337 -5.09 25.00 32.41
C GLU A 337 -4.46 25.73 33.61
N ALA A 338 -3.20 25.43 33.93
CA ALA A 338 -2.41 26.07 34.98
C ALA A 338 -1.58 27.28 34.50
N GLY A 339 -1.69 27.70 33.24
CA GLY A 339 -0.93 28.81 32.66
C GLY A 339 0.52 28.48 32.26
N GLY A 340 0.91 27.19 32.26
CA GLY A 340 2.23 26.70 31.88
C GLY A 340 2.28 26.10 30.46
N PHE A 341 3.48 25.81 29.97
CA PHE A 341 3.75 25.26 28.62
C PHE A 341 4.11 23.77 28.64
N GLN A 342 3.64 23.04 29.65
CA GLN A 342 3.83 21.59 29.74
C GLN A 342 2.47 20.92 29.72
N GLY A 343 2.31 19.87 28.91
CA GLY A 343 1.08 19.08 28.88
C GLY A 343 0.81 18.38 30.22
N PRO A 344 -0.36 17.75 30.38
CA PRO A 344 -1.36 17.52 29.34
C PRO A 344 -2.14 18.80 28.96
N TYR A 345 -2.44 18.94 27.67
CA TYR A 345 -3.31 19.97 27.10
C TYR A 345 -4.68 19.36 26.81
N PRO A 346 -5.79 19.92 27.30
CA PRO A 346 -7.13 19.43 26.96
C PRO A 346 -7.39 19.38 25.44
N LEU A 347 -8.32 18.52 25.01
CA LEU A 347 -8.74 18.45 23.60
C LEU A 347 -9.13 19.84 23.08
N GLY A 348 -8.64 20.19 21.90
CA GLY A 348 -8.95 21.46 21.26
C GLY A 348 -8.20 22.67 21.83
N THR A 349 -7.33 22.50 22.84
CA THR A 349 -6.49 23.59 23.35
C THR A 349 -5.05 23.52 22.83
N SER A 350 -4.66 22.51 22.07
CA SER A 350 -3.34 22.42 21.41
C SER A 350 -3.52 22.53 19.90
N GLY A 351 -2.72 23.37 19.23
CA GLY A 351 -2.76 23.48 17.76
C GLY A 351 -2.38 22.17 17.04
N ALA A 352 -1.77 21.21 17.75
CA ALA A 352 -1.41 19.90 17.22
C ALA A 352 -2.61 18.95 17.06
N ILE A 353 -3.77 19.26 17.67
CA ILE A 353 -4.99 18.44 17.58
C ILE A 353 -6.19 19.33 17.30
N SER A 354 -7.09 18.85 16.47
CA SER A 354 -8.34 19.54 16.17
C SER A 354 -9.55 18.87 16.81
N MET A 355 -10.56 19.68 17.15
CA MET A 355 -11.93 19.23 17.44
C MET A 355 -12.87 19.35 16.23
N ALA A 356 -12.36 19.86 15.10
CA ALA A 356 -13.12 20.07 13.88
C ALA A 356 -13.26 18.76 13.07
N PHE A 357 -13.69 17.69 13.74
CA PHE A 357 -14.10 16.44 13.12
C PHE A 357 -15.56 16.18 13.42
N THR A 358 -16.28 15.61 12.45
CA THR A 358 -17.71 15.29 12.56
C THR A 358 -17.96 13.79 12.73
N GLY A 359 -16.91 12.98 12.61
CA GLY A 359 -16.91 11.55 12.83
C GLY A 359 -15.49 11.02 13.01
N VAL A 360 -15.38 9.83 13.58
CA VAL A 360 -14.12 9.08 13.71
C VAL A 360 -14.37 7.71 13.08
N GLU A 361 -13.56 7.34 12.10
CA GLU A 361 -13.60 5.99 11.54
C GLU A 361 -12.83 5.04 12.46
N LEU A 362 -13.48 3.95 12.85
CA LEU A 362 -12.92 2.91 13.69
C LEU A 362 -12.60 1.71 12.84
N THR A 363 -11.35 1.66 12.36
CA THR A 363 -10.86 0.51 11.62
C THR A 363 -10.53 -0.61 12.61
N ILE A 364 -11.04 -1.81 12.37
CA ILE A 364 -10.59 -3.02 13.09
C ILE A 364 -9.18 -3.34 12.57
N GLY A 365 -8.18 -2.74 13.22
CA GLY A 365 -6.77 -2.86 12.86
C GLY A 365 -6.08 -4.04 13.55
N ALA A 366 -5.01 -4.53 12.92
CA ALA A 366 -4.07 -5.44 13.58
C ALA A 366 -3.39 -4.71 14.74
N TYR A 367 -3.36 -5.33 15.92
CA TYR A 367 -2.42 -4.93 16.96
C TYR A 367 -1.01 -5.29 16.45
N ALA A 368 -0.08 -4.32 16.46
CA ALA A 368 1.24 -4.43 15.82
C ALA A 368 2.08 -5.65 16.26
N ASP A 369 1.70 -6.32 17.36
CA ASP A 369 2.46 -7.41 17.96
C ASP A 369 1.94 -8.82 17.61
N THR A 370 0.79 -9.01 16.92
CA THR A 370 0.36 -10.37 16.50
C THR A 370 -0.47 -10.43 15.20
N LEU A 371 -0.28 -11.50 14.40
CA LEU A 371 -0.85 -11.71 13.05
C LEU A 371 -2.25 -12.36 13.01
N ASP A 372 -2.82 -12.82 14.14
CA ASP A 372 -3.95 -13.77 14.16
C ASP A 372 -5.33 -13.16 14.48
N HIS A 373 -5.47 -11.82 14.55
CA HIS A 373 -6.68 -11.21 15.11
C HIS A 373 -7.91 -11.13 14.20
N LEU A 374 -7.76 -11.23 12.87
CA LEU A 374 -8.92 -11.21 11.95
C LEU A 374 -9.95 -12.31 12.28
N MET A 375 -9.51 -13.39 12.94
CA MET A 375 -10.32 -14.55 13.28
C MET A 375 -10.75 -14.61 14.75
N GLN A 376 -10.26 -13.73 15.63
CA GLN A 376 -10.49 -13.82 17.08
C GLN A 376 -11.26 -12.67 17.72
N THR A 377 -11.52 -11.56 17.01
CA THR A 377 -12.28 -10.44 17.58
C THR A 377 -13.67 -10.36 16.99
N ALA A 378 -14.69 -10.50 17.85
CA ALA A 378 -16.09 -10.24 17.50
C ALA A 378 -16.53 -8.79 17.84
N LEU A 379 -15.61 -7.94 18.30
CA LEU A 379 -15.89 -6.56 18.69
C LEU A 379 -14.68 -5.64 18.43
N PRO A 380 -14.90 -4.39 17.97
CA PRO A 380 -13.86 -3.44 17.62
C PRO A 380 -13.07 -2.95 18.85
N VAL A 381 -11.76 -2.76 18.65
CA VAL A 381 -10.93 -1.98 19.57
C VAL A 381 -11.02 -0.54 19.10
N TYR A 382 -11.45 0.31 20.04
CA TYR A 382 -11.83 1.73 19.91
C TYR A 382 -13.27 1.93 19.42
N PHE A 383 -14.04 2.64 20.24
CA PHE A 383 -15.48 2.89 20.15
C PHE A 383 -15.71 4.38 19.88
N ASN A 384 -16.87 4.66 19.27
CA ASN A 384 -17.41 5.90 18.73
C ASN A 384 -17.08 7.20 19.49
#